data_AF-A0A2E3FKA0-F1
#
_entry.id   AF-A0A2E3FKA0-F1
#
_cell.length_a   1.000
_cell.length_b   1.000
_cell.length_c   1.000
_cell.angle_alpha   90.00
_cell.angle_beta   90.00
_cell.angle_gamma   90.00
#
_symmetry.space_group_name_H-M   'P 1'
#
loop_
_entity.id
_entity.type
_entity.pdbx_description
1 polymer ?
#
loop_
_entity_poly.entity_id
_entity_poly.type
_entity_poly.pdbx_seq_one_letter_code
_entity_poly.pdbx_strand_id
1 'polypeptide(L)'
;MADVDNAEQVSELAMESVLDALNPFNNKLNWLLVALPLAVLFNFQHNLTMAFLFSMVAIMPLAFLMGKGTEEIALRTGEAIGGFLNATFGNAAELIIVGLAIFAASKDPEIVQTMVTVTQASLIGSILGNMLLVLGLAMVWGGLKHKEQNFNSDAIQMNGTLLLLAVVAFIIPSAVHHSGGTFSDVENISHYASIVLLVIYGFALLFQLKTHAHVFATEPGHGHHENPTMTNQNAWILLILATILVAWMAHILVHSLEAAVVEWGLPELFIGV
;
A
#
# COMPACT_ATOMS: atom_id res chain seq x y z
N MET A 1 -44.48 10.45 -1.75
CA MET A 1 -43.54 9.35 -1.39
C MET A 1 -42.65 9.06 -2.59
N ALA A 2 -42.00 10.11 -3.12
CA ALA A 2 -41.25 10.08 -4.38
C ALA A 2 -40.10 11.11 -4.35
N ASP A 3 -39.47 11.32 -3.20
CA ASP A 3 -38.42 12.34 -3.00
C ASP A 3 -37.27 11.87 -2.09
N VAL A 4 -37.08 10.55 -1.92
CA VAL A 4 -35.98 10.00 -1.09
C VAL A 4 -34.92 9.28 -1.94
N ASP A 5 -35.22 8.90 -3.18
CA ASP A 5 -34.28 8.17 -4.06
C ASP A 5 -33.24 9.06 -4.76
N ASN A 6 -33.38 10.39 -4.73
CA ASN A 6 -32.44 11.30 -5.39
C ASN A 6 -31.23 11.71 -4.53
N ALA A 7 -31.16 11.25 -3.27
CA ALA A 7 -30.09 11.63 -2.34
C ALA A 7 -28.97 10.59 -2.20
N GLU A 8 -29.13 9.36 -2.72
CA GLU A 8 -28.09 8.32 -2.73
C GLU A 8 -27.24 8.32 -4.01
N GLN A 9 -27.49 9.23 -4.95
CA GLN A 9 -26.47 9.68 -5.92
C GLN A 9 -25.60 10.75 -5.26
N VAL A 10 -24.82 10.37 -4.24
CA VAL A 10 -23.57 11.09 -4.02
C VAL A 10 -22.77 10.80 -5.27
N SER A 11 -22.80 11.75 -6.20
CA SER A 11 -21.92 11.82 -7.37
C SER A 11 -20.51 11.51 -6.88
N GLU A 12 -20.10 10.25 -7.03
CA GLU A 12 -18.71 9.93 -7.21
C GLU A 12 -18.35 10.72 -8.46
N LEU A 13 -17.81 11.92 -8.27
CA LEU A 13 -17.45 12.81 -9.37
C LEU A 13 -16.44 12.02 -10.19
N ALA A 14 -16.95 11.39 -11.26
CA ALA A 14 -16.20 10.50 -12.11
C ALA A 14 -14.89 11.22 -12.44
N MET A 15 -13.77 10.66 -12.01
CA MET A 15 -12.47 11.25 -12.24
C MET A 15 -12.08 10.94 -13.69
N GLU A 16 -12.78 11.58 -14.64
CA GLU A 16 -12.71 11.28 -16.08
C GLU A 16 -11.37 11.69 -16.70
N SER A 17 -10.68 12.66 -16.08
CA SER A 17 -9.37 13.15 -16.50
C SER A 17 -8.35 13.19 -15.36
N VAL A 18 -7.06 13.27 -15.73
CA VAL A 18 -5.95 13.43 -14.77
C VAL A 18 -6.13 14.70 -13.92
N LEU A 19 -6.66 15.78 -14.52
CA LEU A 19 -6.90 17.03 -13.81
C LEU A 19 -8.04 16.89 -12.80
N ASP A 20 -9.10 16.16 -13.15
CA ASP A 20 -10.20 15.88 -12.23
C ASP A 20 -9.76 14.99 -11.08
N ALA A 21 -8.89 14.01 -11.37
CA ALA A 21 -8.29 13.15 -10.37
C ALA A 21 -7.41 13.92 -9.38
N LEU A 22 -6.67 14.94 -9.84
CA LEU A 22 -5.83 15.80 -8.99
C LEU A 22 -6.60 16.90 -8.23
N ASN A 23 -7.89 17.10 -8.56
CA ASN A 23 -8.66 18.21 -8.03
C ASN A 23 -9.03 17.98 -6.54
N PRO A 24 -8.65 18.90 -5.61
CA PRO A 24 -8.97 18.80 -4.18
C PRO A 24 -10.45 18.99 -3.83
N PHE A 25 -11.25 19.50 -4.76
CA PHE A 25 -12.70 19.59 -4.57
C PHE A 25 -13.42 18.29 -4.89
N ASN A 26 -12.88 17.46 -5.79
CA ASN A 26 -13.43 16.15 -6.13
C ASN A 26 -13.02 15.10 -5.08
N ASN A 27 -11.76 15.15 -4.63
CA ASN A 27 -11.26 14.30 -3.56
C ASN A 27 -10.57 15.15 -2.48
N LYS A 28 -11.14 15.15 -1.27
CA LYS A 28 -10.62 15.91 -0.12
C LYS A 28 -9.19 15.51 0.27
N LEU A 29 -8.76 14.28 -0.04
CA LEU A 29 -7.39 13.82 0.22
C LEU A 29 -6.36 14.63 -0.57
N ASN A 30 -6.71 15.11 -1.76
CA ASN A 30 -5.80 15.87 -2.62
C ASN A 30 -5.43 17.25 -2.06
N TRP A 31 -6.11 17.75 -1.02
CA TRP A 31 -5.62 18.93 -0.28
C TRP A 31 -4.21 18.70 0.29
N LEU A 32 -3.87 17.45 0.59
CA LEU A 32 -2.53 17.08 1.05
C LEU A 32 -1.47 17.19 -0.03
N LEU A 33 -1.82 17.34 -1.33
CA LEU A 33 -0.84 17.56 -2.39
C LEU A 33 -0.04 18.86 -2.22
N VAL A 34 -0.53 19.81 -1.42
CA VAL A 34 0.23 21.01 -1.01
C VAL A 34 1.50 20.63 -0.24
N ALA A 35 1.53 19.46 0.41
CA ALA A 35 2.72 18.95 1.07
C ALA A 35 3.87 18.64 0.09
N LEU A 36 3.57 18.35 -1.18
CA LEU A 36 4.59 18.03 -2.19
C LEU A 36 5.57 19.19 -2.43
N PRO A 37 5.14 20.41 -2.83
CA PRO A 37 6.06 21.53 -2.97
C PRO A 37 6.71 21.95 -1.65
N LEU A 38 6.03 21.76 -0.50
CA LEU A 38 6.60 22.03 0.82
C LEU A 38 7.76 21.07 1.15
N ALA A 39 7.60 19.78 0.89
CA ALA A 39 8.65 18.77 1.09
C ALA A 39 9.90 19.12 0.29
N VAL A 40 9.71 19.48 -0.98
CA VAL A 40 10.80 19.91 -1.87
C VAL A 40 11.48 21.18 -1.35
N LEU A 41 10.69 22.18 -0.91
CA LEU A 41 11.22 23.44 -0.37
C LEU A 41 12.03 23.22 0.91
N PHE A 42 11.54 22.43 1.86
CA PHE A 42 12.29 22.12 3.09
C PHE A 42 13.54 21.29 2.82
N ASN A 43 13.48 20.36 1.86
CA ASN A 43 14.64 19.61 1.42
C ASN A 43 15.74 20.53 0.85
N PHE A 44 15.38 21.51 0.01
CA PHE A 44 16.34 22.51 -0.48
C PHE A 44 16.90 23.42 0.62
N GLN A 45 16.11 23.71 1.64
CA GLN A 45 16.56 24.47 2.82
C GLN A 45 17.38 23.63 3.81
N HIS A 46 17.60 22.35 3.52
CA HIS A 46 18.29 21.41 4.42
C HIS A 46 17.58 21.24 5.79
N ASN A 47 16.28 21.56 5.85
CA ASN A 47 15.44 21.22 6.99
C ASN A 47 14.89 19.81 6.79
N LEU A 48 15.72 18.82 7.10
CA LEU A 48 15.44 17.41 6.82
C LEU A 48 14.22 16.92 7.58
N THR A 49 14.04 17.30 8.83
CA THR A 49 12.91 16.88 9.66
C THR A 49 11.55 17.34 9.09
N MET A 50 11.47 18.58 8.59
CA MET A 50 10.26 19.04 7.89
C MET A 50 10.13 18.40 6.50
N ALA A 51 11.24 18.18 5.79
CA ALA A 51 11.21 17.45 4.52
C ALA A 51 10.67 16.02 4.69
N PHE A 52 11.04 15.34 5.78
CA PHE A 52 10.53 14.04 6.18
C PHE A 52 9.01 14.09 6.40
N LEU A 53 8.54 15.02 7.24
CA LEU A 53 7.10 15.18 7.54
C LEU A 53 6.27 15.41 6.28
N PHE A 54 6.66 16.39 5.47
CA PHE A 54 5.87 16.78 4.30
C PHE A 54 5.98 15.76 3.17
N SER A 55 7.10 15.05 3.01
CA SER A 55 7.18 13.95 2.04
C SER A 55 6.27 12.79 2.42
N MET A 56 6.22 12.42 3.71
CA MET A 56 5.27 11.43 4.23
C MET A 56 3.82 11.82 3.95
N VAL A 57 3.44 13.07 4.24
CA VAL A 57 2.09 13.58 3.97
C VAL A 57 1.77 13.62 2.49
N ALA A 58 2.73 14.01 1.64
CA ALA A 58 2.55 14.06 0.19
C ALA A 58 2.34 12.67 -0.43
N ILE A 59 2.96 11.61 0.13
CA ILE A 59 2.80 10.25 -0.36
C ILE A 59 1.34 9.77 -0.22
N MET A 60 0.59 10.19 0.80
CA MET A 60 -0.79 9.72 1.04
C MET A 60 -1.74 9.95 -0.16
N PRO A 61 -1.94 11.18 -0.68
CA PRO A 61 -2.76 11.40 -1.87
C PRO A 61 -2.13 10.79 -3.13
N LEU A 62 -0.80 10.77 -3.25
CA LEU A 62 -0.14 10.22 -4.43
C LEU A 62 -0.32 8.71 -4.54
N ALA A 63 -0.25 7.98 -3.43
CA ALA A 63 -0.53 6.55 -3.37
C ALA A 63 -1.99 6.25 -3.73
N PHE A 64 -2.94 7.08 -3.25
CA PHE A 64 -4.34 6.98 -3.66
C PHE A 64 -4.51 7.17 -5.17
N LEU A 65 -3.89 8.20 -5.76
CA LEU A 65 -3.98 8.48 -7.20
C LEU A 65 -3.36 7.37 -8.06
N MET A 66 -2.24 6.81 -7.59
CA MET A 66 -1.60 5.64 -8.21
C MET A 66 -2.52 4.42 -8.17
N GLY A 67 -3.19 4.17 -7.03
CA GLY A 67 -4.20 3.13 -6.89
C GLY A 67 -5.38 3.33 -7.84
N LYS A 68 -5.92 4.54 -7.93
CA LYS A 68 -7.01 4.87 -8.88
C LYS A 68 -6.61 4.68 -10.34
N GLY A 69 -5.40 5.08 -10.72
CA GLY A 69 -4.87 4.78 -12.07
C GLY A 69 -4.77 3.29 -12.33
N THR A 70 -4.31 2.51 -11.34
CA THR A 70 -4.21 1.04 -11.42
C THR A 70 -5.57 0.39 -11.60
N GLU A 71 -6.55 0.77 -10.78
CA GLU A 71 -7.92 0.28 -10.81
C GLU A 71 -8.56 0.53 -12.19
N GLU A 72 -8.46 1.76 -12.69
CA GLU A 72 -8.96 2.14 -14.01
C GLU A 72 -8.34 1.32 -15.15
N ILE A 73 -7.03 1.03 -15.09
CA ILE A 73 -6.39 0.15 -16.07
C ILE A 73 -6.88 -1.29 -15.89
N ALA A 74 -6.97 -1.78 -14.65
CA ALA A 74 -7.41 -3.13 -14.34
C ALA A 74 -8.82 -3.42 -14.87
N LEU A 75 -9.75 -2.48 -14.75
CA LEU A 75 -11.12 -2.56 -15.30
C LEU A 75 -11.18 -2.75 -16.81
N ARG A 76 -10.14 -2.36 -17.55
CA ARG A 76 -10.03 -2.52 -19.02
C ARG A 76 -9.27 -3.78 -19.43
N THR A 77 -8.73 -4.51 -18.47
CA THR A 77 -7.96 -5.74 -18.70
C THR A 77 -8.76 -6.97 -18.26
N GLY A 78 -8.41 -8.15 -18.79
CA GLY A 78 -9.05 -9.39 -18.31
C GLY A 78 -8.76 -9.62 -16.83
N GLU A 79 -9.67 -10.35 -16.13
CA GLU A 79 -9.61 -10.60 -14.68
C GLU A 79 -8.21 -10.97 -14.17
N ALA A 80 -7.50 -11.85 -14.90
CA ALA A 80 -6.16 -12.27 -14.55
C ALA A 80 -5.12 -11.13 -14.59
N ILE A 81 -5.15 -10.31 -15.64
CA ILE A 81 -4.20 -9.21 -15.83
C ILE A 81 -4.56 -8.06 -14.88
N GLY A 82 -5.86 -7.76 -14.72
CA GLY A 82 -6.34 -6.72 -13.83
C GLY A 82 -6.01 -7.03 -12.38
N GLY A 83 -6.24 -8.28 -11.95
CA GLY A 83 -5.86 -8.73 -10.61
C GLY A 83 -4.35 -8.69 -10.39
N PHE A 84 -3.53 -9.06 -11.37
CA PHE A 84 -2.07 -8.94 -11.27
C PHE A 84 -1.60 -7.47 -11.17
N LEU A 85 -2.17 -6.58 -11.98
CA LEU A 85 -1.88 -5.15 -11.94
C LEU A 85 -2.25 -4.56 -10.57
N ASN A 86 -3.43 -4.90 -10.05
CA ASN A 86 -3.87 -4.44 -8.74
C ASN A 86 -2.96 -4.98 -7.62
N ALA A 87 -2.58 -6.26 -7.66
CA ALA A 87 -1.67 -6.84 -6.68
C ALA A 87 -0.29 -6.17 -6.67
N THR A 88 0.21 -5.76 -7.84
CA THR A 88 1.52 -5.14 -8.01
C THR A 88 1.49 -3.64 -7.68
N PHE A 89 0.69 -2.87 -8.42
CA PHE A 89 0.66 -1.41 -8.31
C PHE A 89 -0.18 -0.91 -7.13
N GLY A 90 -1.12 -1.71 -6.63
CA GLY A 90 -1.84 -1.41 -5.39
C GLY A 90 -0.93 -1.35 -4.17
N ASN A 91 0.19 -2.09 -4.20
CA ASN A 91 1.21 -2.08 -3.14
C ASN A 91 2.52 -1.38 -3.60
N ALA A 92 2.52 -0.71 -4.75
CA ALA A 92 3.76 -0.16 -5.31
C ALA A 92 4.39 0.93 -4.43
N ALA A 93 3.58 1.71 -3.69
CA ALA A 93 4.11 2.78 -2.84
C ALA A 93 5.00 2.20 -1.73
N GLU A 94 4.53 1.12 -1.11
CA GLU A 94 5.28 0.38 -0.10
C GLU A 94 6.55 -0.22 -0.69
N LEU A 95 6.45 -0.91 -1.83
CA LEU A 95 7.61 -1.49 -2.51
C LEU A 95 8.66 -0.45 -2.93
N ILE A 96 8.23 0.74 -3.35
CA ILE A 96 9.11 1.86 -3.70
C ILE A 96 9.83 2.39 -2.46
N ILE A 97 9.11 2.64 -1.37
CA ILE A 97 9.70 3.16 -0.12
C ILE A 97 10.71 2.15 0.45
N VAL A 98 10.30 0.88 0.59
CA VAL A 98 11.17 -0.20 1.07
C VAL A 98 12.37 -0.39 0.15
N GLY A 99 12.14 -0.43 -1.16
CA GLY A 99 13.21 -0.58 -2.15
C GLY A 99 14.24 0.55 -2.08
N LEU A 100 13.78 1.80 -1.93
CA LEU A 100 14.68 2.96 -1.77
C LEU A 100 15.40 2.97 -0.42
N ALA A 101 14.75 2.55 0.67
CA ALA A 101 15.38 2.43 1.98
C ALA A 101 16.52 1.39 1.96
N ILE A 102 16.27 0.21 1.40
CA ILE A 102 17.30 -0.84 1.25
C ILE A 102 18.38 -0.43 0.25
N PHE A 103 18.01 0.26 -0.84
CA PHE A 103 18.99 0.81 -1.77
C PHE A 103 19.90 1.84 -1.08
N ALA A 104 19.35 2.76 -0.28
CA ALA A 104 20.12 3.72 0.49
C ALA A 104 21.08 3.03 1.47
N ALA A 105 20.59 2.05 2.24
CA ALA A 105 21.42 1.22 3.11
C ALA A 105 22.55 0.49 2.35
N SER A 106 22.32 0.06 1.11
CA SER A 106 23.39 -0.58 0.31
C SER A 106 24.52 0.38 -0.09
N LYS A 107 24.27 1.69 -0.04
CA LYS A 107 25.24 2.73 -0.41
C LYS A 107 26.00 3.29 0.79
N ASP A 108 25.37 3.28 1.96
CA ASP A 108 25.91 3.88 3.17
C ASP A 108 25.81 2.92 4.36
N PRO A 109 26.95 2.37 4.84
CA PRO A 109 26.99 1.48 5.99
C PRO A 109 26.45 2.10 7.30
N GLU A 110 26.48 3.42 7.45
CA GLU A 110 26.10 4.10 8.69
C GLU A 110 24.60 4.01 8.94
N ILE A 111 23.79 3.99 7.87
CA ILE A 111 22.32 3.95 7.95
C ILE A 111 21.73 2.55 7.79
N VAL A 112 22.55 1.51 7.59
CA VAL A 112 22.09 0.13 7.33
C VAL A 112 21.16 -0.34 8.44
N GLN A 113 21.58 -0.19 9.70
CA GLN A 113 20.81 -0.66 10.84
C GLN A 113 19.45 0.05 10.92
N THR A 114 19.44 1.37 10.77
CA THR A 114 18.23 2.18 10.80
C THR A 114 17.26 1.80 9.69
N MET A 115 17.74 1.75 8.44
CA MET A 115 16.89 1.44 7.29
C MET A 115 16.35 0.01 7.31
N VAL A 116 17.15 -0.97 7.75
CA VAL A 116 16.68 -2.35 7.92
C VAL A 116 15.63 -2.42 9.02
N THR A 117 15.84 -1.76 10.16
CA THR A 117 14.89 -1.75 11.28
C THR A 117 13.57 -1.10 10.90
N VAL A 118 13.62 0.08 10.26
CA VAL A 118 12.43 0.77 9.74
C VAL A 118 11.72 -0.08 8.70
N THR A 119 12.45 -0.70 7.76
CA THR A 119 11.84 -1.57 6.73
C THR A 119 11.13 -2.77 7.35
N GLN A 120 11.74 -3.43 8.32
CA GLN A 120 11.12 -4.55 9.03
C GLN A 120 9.87 -4.09 9.78
N ALA A 121 9.98 -2.97 10.50
CA ALA A 121 8.87 -2.36 11.21
C ALA A 121 7.73 -1.95 10.28
N SER A 122 8.01 -1.38 9.11
CA SER A 122 7.00 -0.96 8.14
C SER A 122 6.27 -2.11 7.48
N LEU A 123 6.96 -3.21 7.17
CA LEU A 123 6.32 -4.41 6.64
C LEU A 123 5.36 -5.03 7.68
N ILE A 124 5.77 -5.06 8.96
CA ILE A 124 4.90 -5.52 10.06
C ILE A 124 3.73 -4.53 10.27
N GLY A 125 4.02 -3.24 10.25
CA GLY A 125 3.04 -2.15 10.35
C GLY A 125 1.99 -2.21 9.25
N SER A 126 2.38 -2.47 8.00
CA SER A 126 1.46 -2.66 6.86
C SER A 126 0.51 -3.85 7.09
N ILE A 127 1.03 -4.98 7.59
CA ILE A 127 0.19 -6.14 7.94
C ILE A 127 -0.81 -5.77 9.06
N LEU A 128 -0.33 -5.20 10.17
CA LEU A 128 -1.20 -4.82 11.29
C LEU A 128 -2.20 -3.72 10.90
N GLY A 129 -1.77 -2.75 10.10
CA GLY A 129 -2.58 -1.67 9.57
C GLY A 129 -3.75 -2.20 8.76
N ASN A 130 -3.49 -3.14 7.83
CA ASN A 130 -4.56 -3.73 7.04
C ASN A 130 -5.48 -4.64 7.86
N MET A 131 -4.90 -5.49 8.73
CA MET A 131 -5.67 -6.48 9.51
C MET A 131 -6.50 -5.89 10.64
N LEU A 132 -6.01 -4.86 11.32
CA LEU A 132 -6.62 -4.33 12.52
C LEU A 132 -7.20 -2.94 12.28
N LEU A 133 -6.41 -2.01 11.75
CA LEU A 133 -6.83 -0.62 11.60
C LEU A 133 -7.86 -0.47 10.47
N VAL A 134 -7.50 -0.84 9.24
CA VAL A 134 -8.38 -0.71 8.07
C VAL A 134 -9.61 -1.60 8.23
N LEU A 135 -9.42 -2.88 8.58
CA LEU A 135 -10.55 -3.79 8.82
C LEU A 135 -11.46 -3.29 9.95
N GLY A 136 -10.89 -2.84 11.08
CA GLY A 136 -11.65 -2.32 12.20
C GLY A 136 -12.44 -1.06 11.84
N LEU A 137 -11.83 -0.11 11.13
CA LEU A 137 -12.51 1.08 10.63
C LEU A 137 -13.62 0.73 9.63
N ALA A 138 -13.39 -0.22 8.72
CA ALA A 138 -14.39 -0.68 7.77
C ALA A 138 -15.60 -1.34 8.45
N MET A 139 -15.35 -2.18 9.47
CA MET A 139 -16.40 -2.81 10.28
C MET A 139 -17.18 -1.77 11.09
N VAL A 140 -16.50 -0.81 11.71
CA VAL A 140 -17.16 0.28 12.45
C VAL A 140 -18.03 1.10 11.51
N TRP A 141 -17.48 1.54 10.37
CA TRP A 141 -18.19 2.39 9.42
C TRP A 141 -19.39 1.68 8.78
N GLY A 142 -19.21 0.44 8.33
CA GLY A 142 -20.30 -0.36 7.78
C GLY A 142 -21.34 -0.76 8.82
N GLY A 143 -20.89 -0.98 10.06
CA GLY A 143 -21.71 -1.26 11.24
C GLY A 143 -22.63 -0.12 11.67
N LEU A 144 -22.36 1.12 11.25
CA LEU A 144 -23.25 2.26 11.50
C LEU A 144 -24.60 2.11 10.77
N LYS A 145 -24.61 1.49 9.57
CA LYS A 145 -25.82 1.29 8.75
C LYS A 145 -26.35 -0.15 8.83
N HIS A 146 -25.45 -1.14 8.96
CA HIS A 146 -25.81 -2.56 8.91
C HIS A 146 -25.47 -3.27 10.22
N LYS A 147 -26.43 -4.01 10.78
CA LYS A 147 -26.22 -4.76 12.04
C LYS A 147 -25.24 -5.93 11.87
N GLU A 148 -25.27 -6.56 10.71
CA GLU A 148 -24.42 -7.69 10.33
C GLU A 148 -23.91 -7.45 8.90
N GLN A 149 -22.67 -7.85 8.63
CA GLN A 149 -22.04 -7.75 7.32
C GLN A 149 -21.64 -9.16 6.88
N ASN A 150 -22.11 -9.57 5.70
CA ASN A 150 -21.77 -10.87 5.12
C ASN A 150 -20.58 -10.73 4.18
N PHE A 151 -19.67 -11.69 4.25
CA PHE A 151 -18.48 -11.75 3.42
C PHE A 151 -18.37 -13.15 2.81
N ASN A 152 -17.68 -13.26 1.68
CA ASN A 152 -17.41 -14.55 1.04
C ASN A 152 -16.49 -15.39 1.94
N SER A 153 -17.00 -16.52 2.44
CA SER A 153 -16.28 -17.41 3.36
C SER A 153 -15.07 -18.08 2.72
N ASP A 154 -15.13 -18.38 1.43
CA ASP A 154 -14.06 -19.06 0.71
C ASP A 154 -12.86 -18.12 0.50
N ALA A 155 -13.15 -16.87 0.13
CA ALA A 155 -12.13 -15.83 0.00
C ALA A 155 -11.47 -15.50 1.35
N ILE A 156 -12.27 -15.39 2.43
CA ILE A 156 -11.74 -15.19 3.79
C ILE A 156 -10.87 -16.36 4.22
N GLN A 157 -11.31 -17.60 3.99
CA GLN A 157 -10.58 -18.78 4.43
C GLN A 157 -9.23 -18.90 3.70
N MET A 158 -9.19 -18.68 2.38
CA MET A 158 -7.94 -18.68 1.64
C MET A 158 -6.99 -17.58 2.13
N ASN A 159 -7.47 -16.33 2.19
CA ASN A 159 -6.62 -15.20 2.57
C ASN A 159 -6.12 -15.32 4.02
N GLY A 160 -6.98 -15.79 4.93
CA GLY A 160 -6.60 -16.06 6.32
C GLY A 160 -5.55 -17.16 6.46
N THR A 161 -5.64 -18.22 5.66
CA THR A 161 -4.65 -19.31 5.67
C THR A 161 -3.30 -18.85 5.10
N LEU A 162 -3.31 -18.08 4.01
CA LEU A 162 -2.08 -17.51 3.44
C LEU A 162 -1.40 -16.55 4.40
N LEU A 163 -2.17 -15.71 5.08
CA LEU A 163 -1.66 -14.78 6.08
C LEU A 163 -1.05 -15.51 7.28
N LEU A 164 -1.70 -16.58 7.76
CA LEU A 164 -1.14 -17.41 8.82
C LEU A 164 0.18 -18.07 8.41
N LEU A 165 0.26 -18.59 7.19
CA LEU A 165 1.51 -19.13 6.63
C LEU A 165 2.62 -18.07 6.55
N ALA A 166 2.28 -16.85 6.11
CA ALA A 166 3.21 -15.73 6.02
C ALA A 166 3.75 -15.33 7.41
N VAL A 167 2.88 -15.19 8.40
CA VAL A 167 3.26 -14.85 9.78
C VAL A 167 4.14 -15.94 10.39
N VAL A 168 3.80 -17.23 10.21
CA VAL A 168 4.63 -18.35 10.69
C VAL A 168 6.02 -18.32 10.04
N ALA A 169 6.10 -18.09 8.73
CA ALA A 169 7.37 -18.00 8.02
C ALA A 169 8.25 -16.84 8.54
N PHE A 170 7.67 -15.70 8.94
CA PHE A 170 8.39 -14.58 9.55
C PHE A 170 8.85 -14.84 11.00
N ILE A 171 8.08 -15.64 11.76
CA ILE A 171 8.44 -15.99 13.14
C ILE A 171 9.65 -16.93 13.18
N ILE A 172 9.83 -17.82 12.19
CA ILE A 172 10.88 -18.84 12.20
C ILE A 172 12.30 -18.23 12.34
N PRO A 173 12.75 -17.27 11.49
CA PRO A 173 14.06 -16.64 11.67
C PRO A 173 14.21 -15.95 13.03
N SER A 174 13.15 -15.29 13.51
CA SER A 174 13.12 -14.61 14.81
C SER A 174 13.29 -15.60 15.97
N ALA A 175 12.65 -16.77 15.89
CA ALA A 175 12.77 -17.82 16.89
C ALA A 175 14.19 -18.40 16.93
N VAL A 176 14.82 -18.58 15.76
CA VAL A 176 16.21 -19.04 15.67
C VAL A 176 17.16 -18.05 16.35
N HIS A 177 16.98 -16.75 16.09
CA HIS A 177 17.76 -15.70 16.76
C HIS A 177 17.65 -15.81 18.29
N HIS A 178 16.42 -15.93 18.83
CA HIS A 178 16.20 -16.03 20.27
C HIS A 178 16.68 -17.35 20.89
N SER A 179 16.77 -18.43 20.09
CA SER A 179 17.28 -19.72 20.54
C SER A 179 18.81 -19.82 20.60
N GLY A 180 19.52 -18.73 20.26
CA GLY A 180 20.98 -18.67 20.24
C GLY A 180 21.61 -19.03 18.89
N GLY A 181 20.83 -19.01 17.80
CA GLY A 181 21.36 -19.16 16.45
C GLY A 181 22.31 -18.02 16.06
N THR A 182 23.28 -18.31 15.21
CA THR A 182 24.22 -17.29 14.72
C THR A 182 23.53 -16.33 13.76
N PHE A 183 24.14 -15.17 13.51
CA PHE A 183 23.65 -14.22 12.50
C PHE A 183 23.51 -14.90 11.12
N SER A 184 24.47 -15.74 10.73
CA SER A 184 24.44 -16.46 9.46
C SER A 184 23.29 -17.47 9.39
N ASP A 185 22.94 -18.11 10.52
CA ASP A 185 21.79 -19.03 10.56
C ASP A 185 20.48 -18.28 10.33
N VAL A 186 20.30 -17.13 10.99
CA VAL A 186 19.11 -16.28 10.84
C VAL A 186 19.00 -15.75 9.41
N GLU A 187 20.11 -15.30 8.82
CA GLU A 187 20.16 -14.80 7.44
C GLU A 187 19.79 -15.89 6.43
N ASN A 188 20.44 -17.06 6.53
CA ASN A 188 20.17 -18.18 5.62
C ASN A 188 18.70 -18.64 5.71
N ILE A 189 18.17 -18.76 6.92
CA ILE A 189 16.78 -19.16 7.13
C ILE A 189 15.82 -18.09 6.62
N SER A 190 16.15 -16.80 6.76
CA SER A 190 15.38 -15.70 6.19
C SER A 190 15.33 -15.76 4.65
N HIS A 191 16.46 -16.08 4.01
CA HIS A 191 16.52 -16.28 2.55
C HIS A 191 15.69 -17.48 2.09
N TYR A 192 15.76 -18.62 2.78
CA TYR A 192 14.91 -19.76 2.45
C TYR A 192 13.43 -19.45 2.67
N ALA A 193 13.08 -18.77 3.77
CA ALA A 193 11.71 -18.37 4.06
C ALA A 193 11.17 -17.42 2.98
N SER A 194 11.93 -16.43 2.53
CA SER A 194 11.49 -15.49 1.49
C SER A 194 11.26 -16.17 0.14
N ILE A 195 12.15 -17.11 -0.26
CA ILE A 195 11.97 -17.90 -1.49
C ILE A 195 10.69 -18.74 -1.40
N VAL A 196 10.47 -19.43 -0.29
CA VAL A 196 9.27 -20.24 -0.08
C VAL A 196 8.01 -19.37 -0.12
N LEU A 197 8.02 -18.20 0.52
CA LEU A 197 6.90 -17.26 0.49
C LEU A 197 6.62 -16.73 -0.91
N LEU A 198 7.65 -16.42 -1.71
CA LEU A 198 7.47 -16.00 -3.10
C LEU A 198 6.84 -17.11 -3.96
N VAL A 199 7.24 -18.37 -3.76
CA VAL A 199 6.64 -19.51 -4.45
C VAL A 199 5.18 -19.69 -4.05
N ILE A 200 4.88 -19.64 -2.76
CA ILE A 200 3.50 -19.73 -2.25
C ILE A 200 2.65 -18.57 -2.80
N TYR A 201 3.18 -17.36 -2.81
CA TYR A 201 2.51 -16.19 -3.39
C TYR A 201 2.25 -16.37 -4.89
N GLY A 202 3.22 -16.88 -5.66
CA GLY A 202 3.04 -17.20 -7.07
C GLY A 202 1.94 -18.24 -7.32
N PHE A 203 1.86 -19.29 -6.49
CA PHE A 203 0.76 -20.25 -6.56
C PHE A 203 -0.58 -19.66 -6.13
N ALA A 204 -0.60 -18.79 -5.12
CA ALA A 204 -1.79 -18.07 -4.70
C ALA A 204 -2.33 -17.16 -5.82
N LEU A 205 -1.45 -16.43 -6.52
CA LEU A 205 -1.83 -15.65 -7.70
C LEU A 205 -2.37 -16.54 -8.83
N LEU A 206 -1.72 -17.67 -9.13
CA LEU A 206 -2.24 -18.62 -10.12
C LEU A 206 -3.61 -19.19 -9.71
N PHE A 207 -3.82 -19.38 -8.41
CA PHE A 207 -5.09 -19.82 -7.87
C PHE A 207 -6.19 -18.76 -8.08
N GLN A 208 -5.95 -17.54 -7.61
CA GLN A 208 -6.88 -16.41 -7.67
C GLN A 208 -7.17 -15.93 -9.08
N LEU A 209 -6.16 -15.87 -9.95
CA LEU A 209 -6.28 -15.24 -11.26
C LEU A 209 -6.67 -16.23 -12.38
N LYS A 210 -6.56 -17.54 -12.14
CA LYS A 210 -6.77 -18.53 -13.20
C LYS A 210 -7.59 -19.73 -12.77
N THR A 211 -7.11 -20.52 -11.81
CA THR A 211 -7.74 -21.83 -11.54
C THR A 211 -9.08 -21.71 -10.82
N HIS A 212 -9.22 -20.73 -9.93
CA HIS A 212 -10.41 -20.50 -9.10
C HIS A 212 -10.89 -19.06 -9.18
N ALA A 213 -10.66 -18.39 -10.31
CA ALA A 213 -11.07 -17.00 -10.54
C ALA A 213 -12.55 -16.76 -10.22
N HIS A 214 -13.43 -17.74 -10.49
CA HIS A 214 -14.86 -17.68 -10.17
C HIS A 214 -15.18 -17.53 -8.67
N VAL A 215 -14.29 -17.94 -7.76
CA VAL A 215 -14.46 -17.78 -6.30
C VAL A 215 -14.16 -16.34 -5.87
N PHE A 216 -13.33 -15.64 -6.63
CA PHE A 216 -12.89 -14.26 -6.39
C PHE A 216 -13.61 -13.24 -7.27
N ALA A 217 -14.31 -13.69 -8.31
CA ALA A 217 -15.22 -12.86 -9.07
C ALA A 217 -16.41 -12.47 -8.18
N THR A 218 -16.66 -11.17 -8.05
CA THR A 218 -17.87 -10.67 -7.37
C THR A 218 -19.10 -11.22 -8.09
N GLU A 219 -20.06 -11.79 -7.36
CA GLU A 219 -21.28 -12.35 -7.98
C GLU A 219 -21.96 -11.31 -8.88
N PRO A 220 -22.41 -11.70 -10.10
CA PRO A 220 -23.12 -10.80 -11.00
C PRO A 220 -24.45 -10.40 -10.33
N GLY A 221 -24.46 -9.23 -9.71
CA GLY A 221 -25.61 -8.69 -8.97
C GLY A 221 -25.28 -8.01 -7.64
N HIS A 222 -24.09 -8.26 -7.05
CA HIS A 222 -23.71 -7.68 -5.75
C HIS A 222 -22.54 -6.69 -5.78
N GLY A 223 -21.95 -6.44 -6.94
CA GLY A 223 -21.11 -5.28 -7.20
C GLY A 223 -21.62 -4.59 -8.45
N HIS A 224 -21.78 -3.27 -8.43
CA HIS A 224 -21.79 -2.52 -9.67
C HIS A 224 -20.52 -2.94 -10.42
N HIS A 225 -20.65 -3.50 -11.63
CA HIS A 225 -19.51 -3.52 -12.55
C HIS A 225 -19.14 -2.06 -12.75
N GLU A 226 -18.17 -1.59 -11.98
CA GLU A 226 -17.63 -0.25 -12.11
C GLU A 226 -17.07 -0.17 -13.52
N ASN A 227 -17.77 0.57 -14.37
CA ASN A 227 -17.27 0.81 -15.70
C ASN A 227 -16.10 1.78 -15.55
N PRO A 228 -15.01 1.58 -16.32
CA PRO A 228 -13.91 2.52 -16.32
C PRO A 228 -14.43 3.93 -16.61
N THR A 229 -14.17 4.86 -15.69
CA THR A 229 -14.67 6.24 -15.78
C THR A 229 -13.71 7.13 -16.55
N MET A 230 -12.41 6.80 -16.51
CA MET A 230 -11.37 7.56 -17.21
C MET A 230 -11.24 7.13 -18.68
N THR A 231 -10.39 7.81 -19.44
CA THR A 231 -9.87 7.23 -20.70
C THR A 231 -8.64 6.35 -20.40
N ASN A 232 -8.37 5.32 -21.22
CA ASN A 232 -7.19 4.46 -21.02
C ASN A 232 -5.88 5.26 -21.01
N GLN A 233 -5.77 6.28 -21.87
CA GLN A 233 -4.60 7.16 -21.91
C GLN A 233 -4.44 7.94 -20.60
N ASN A 234 -5.52 8.55 -20.09
CA ASN A 234 -5.47 9.28 -18.84
C ASN A 234 -5.12 8.37 -17.65
N ALA A 235 -5.61 7.13 -17.64
CA ALA A 235 -5.31 6.16 -16.58
C ALA A 235 -3.81 5.81 -16.52
N TRP A 236 -3.19 5.55 -17.67
CA TRP A 236 -1.75 5.35 -17.75
C TRP A 236 -0.95 6.59 -17.37
N ILE A 237 -1.37 7.78 -17.82
CA ILE A 237 -0.71 9.04 -17.44
C ILE A 237 -0.78 9.24 -15.93
N LEU A 238 -1.96 9.04 -15.32
CA LEU A 238 -2.15 9.18 -13.87
C LEU A 238 -1.26 8.20 -13.12
N LEU A 239 -1.27 6.92 -13.51
CA LEU A 239 -0.45 5.89 -12.87
C LEU A 239 1.04 6.24 -12.94
N ILE A 240 1.56 6.56 -14.13
CA ILE A 240 2.99 6.87 -14.33
C ILE A 240 3.38 8.13 -13.57
N LEU A 241 2.58 9.21 -13.67
CA LEU A 241 2.84 10.46 -12.97
C LEU A 241 2.86 10.26 -11.46
N ALA A 242 1.83 9.60 -10.91
CA ALA A 242 1.74 9.31 -9.48
C ALA A 242 2.91 8.45 -9.03
N THR A 243 3.28 7.40 -9.78
CA THR A 243 4.42 6.54 -9.47
C THR A 243 5.74 7.32 -9.39
N ILE A 244 6.00 8.21 -10.36
CA ILE A 244 7.21 9.04 -10.37
C ILE A 244 7.22 9.99 -9.17
N LEU A 245 6.08 10.63 -8.86
CA LEU A 245 5.98 11.55 -7.73
C LEU A 245 6.10 10.82 -6.39
N VAL A 246 5.51 9.63 -6.24
CA VAL A 246 5.71 8.76 -5.07
C VAL A 246 7.18 8.42 -4.92
N ALA A 247 7.85 7.98 -5.99
CA ALA A 247 9.28 7.66 -5.93
C ALA A 247 10.14 8.87 -5.56
N TRP A 248 9.81 10.05 -6.06
CA TRP A 248 10.52 11.28 -5.69
C TRP A 248 10.30 11.66 -4.22
N MET A 249 9.06 11.61 -3.72
CA MET A 249 8.78 11.90 -2.31
C MET A 249 9.36 10.83 -1.39
N ALA A 250 9.30 9.55 -1.77
CA ALA A 250 9.93 8.45 -1.04
C ALA A 250 11.46 8.62 -0.98
N HIS A 251 12.09 9.12 -2.05
CA HIS A 251 13.52 9.44 -2.02
C HIS A 251 13.83 10.52 -0.97
N ILE A 252 13.04 11.61 -0.91
CA ILE A 252 13.21 12.65 0.12
C ILE A 252 12.97 12.07 1.52
N LEU A 253 11.90 11.29 1.70
CA LEU A 253 11.55 10.62 2.95
C LEU A 253 12.72 9.79 3.48
N VAL A 254 13.26 8.89 2.66
CA VAL A 254 14.38 7.99 3.06
C VAL A 254 15.63 8.80 3.41
N HIS A 255 15.98 9.82 2.62
CA HIS A 255 17.17 10.65 2.88
C HIS A 255 17.07 11.51 4.15
N SER A 256 15.85 11.82 4.58
CA SER A 256 15.60 12.68 5.74
C SER A 256 15.23 11.92 7.02
N LEU A 257 15.09 10.59 6.91
CA LEU A 257 14.60 9.75 8.00
C LEU A 257 15.50 9.80 9.24
N GLU A 258 16.82 9.69 9.07
CA GLU A 258 17.75 9.66 10.21
C GLU A 258 17.72 10.98 11.00
N ALA A 259 17.66 12.11 10.30
CA ALA A 259 17.52 13.41 10.93
C ALA A 259 16.21 13.51 11.74
N ALA A 260 15.10 12.98 11.23
CA ALA A 260 13.83 12.94 11.94
C ALA A 260 13.88 12.03 13.19
N VAL A 261 14.51 10.86 13.10
CA VAL A 261 14.74 9.95 14.25
C VAL A 261 15.48 10.68 15.37
N VAL A 262 16.57 11.39 15.03
CA VAL A 262 17.41 12.10 16.00
C VAL A 262 16.71 13.33 16.59
N GLU A 263 16.11 14.17 15.74
CA GLU A 263 15.52 15.46 16.18
C GLU A 263 14.22 15.27 16.95
N TRP A 264 13.34 14.35 16.53
CA TRP A 264 12.09 14.07 17.24
C TRP A 264 12.23 13.06 18.38
N GLY A 265 13.38 12.37 18.48
CA GLY A 265 13.62 11.35 19.49
C GLY A 265 12.65 10.16 19.39
N LEU A 266 12.12 9.91 18.19
CA LEU A 266 11.21 8.81 17.94
C LEU A 266 12.01 7.53 17.66
N PRO A 267 11.68 6.39 18.28
CA PRO A 267 12.30 5.12 17.96
C PRO A 267 12.08 4.76 16.48
N GLU A 268 13.10 4.20 15.83
CA GLU A 268 13.04 3.70 14.45
C GLU A 268 11.85 2.75 14.23
N LEU A 269 11.60 1.88 15.22
CA LEU A 269 10.46 0.96 15.23
C LEU A 269 9.11 1.70 15.18
N PHE A 270 8.98 2.85 15.86
CA PHE A 270 7.75 3.64 15.86
C PHE A 270 7.53 4.37 14.54
N ILE A 271 8.62 4.82 13.90
CA ILE A 271 8.53 5.47 12.58
C ILE A 271 8.19 4.45 11.48
N GLY A 272 8.70 3.22 11.60
CA GLY A 272 8.39 2.17 10.66
C GLY A 272 6.94 1.70 10.75
N VAL A 273 6.43 1.43 11.95
CA VAL A 273 5.05 0.92 12.18
C VAL A 273 3.99 1.97 11.86
#